data_AF-W7W877-F1
#
_entry.id   AF-W7W877-F1
#
_cell.length_a   1.000
_cell.length_b   1.000
_cell.length_c   1.000
_cell.angle_alpha   90.00
_cell.angle_beta   90.00
_cell.angle_gamma   90.00
#
_symmetry.space_group_name_H-M   'P 1'
#
loop_
_entity.id
_entity.type
_entity.pdbx_description
1 polymer ?
#
loop_
_entity_poly.entity_id
_entity_poly.type
_entity_poly.pdbx_seq_one_letter_code
_entity_poly.pdbx_strand_id
1 'polypeptide(L)'
;MELDLEVASDLRLPADLAKRPLPAQSAQVDGPGLLAAAVLPTRKDRLWHVELAPLTRMEAWKVAEIRPGTSLALLGFTFGGEQGEAVLRAEYLFVAGQAYGLRSSPA
;
A
#
# COMPACT_ATOMS: atom_id res chain seq x y z
N MET A 1 6.93 -3.70 -10.18
CA MET A 1 8.07 -3.49 -9.25
C MET A 1 7.72 -4.23 -7.98
N GLU A 2 8.71 -4.64 -7.19
CA GLU A 2 8.47 -5.42 -5.98
C GLU A 2 9.49 -5.08 -4.90
N LEU A 3 9.12 -5.32 -3.65
CA LEU A 3 9.99 -5.20 -2.49
C LEU A 3 9.57 -6.17 -1.40
N ASP A 4 10.48 -6.49 -0.50
CA ASP A 4 10.13 -7.17 0.74
C ASP A 4 9.97 -6.16 1.87
N LEU A 5 8.87 -6.29 2.62
CA LEU A 5 8.52 -5.44 3.74
C LEU A 5 8.58 -6.23 5.04
N GLU A 6 9.41 -5.78 5.97
CA GLU A 6 9.33 -6.23 7.34
C GLU A 6 8.20 -5.50 8.08
N VAL A 7 7.26 -6.27 8.63
CA VAL A 7 6.11 -5.75 9.37
C VAL A 7 6.55 -5.37 10.78
N ALA A 8 6.22 -4.14 11.18
CA ALA A 8 6.46 -3.65 12.53
C ALA A 8 5.79 -4.55 13.58
N SER A 9 6.51 -4.89 14.64
CA SER A 9 6.01 -5.79 15.69
C SER A 9 4.79 -5.25 16.45
N ASP A 10 4.62 -3.92 16.46
CA ASP A 10 3.52 -3.21 17.10
C ASP A 10 2.56 -2.59 16.07
N LEU A 11 2.45 -3.20 14.88
CA LEU A 11 1.58 -2.74 13.80
C LEU A 11 0.16 -2.43 14.32
N ARG A 12 -0.27 -1.19 14.07
CA ARG A 12 -1.60 -0.68 14.44
C ARG A 12 -2.23 0.01 13.24
N LEU A 13 -3.54 -0.13 13.14
CA LEU A 13 -4.31 0.67 12.19
C LEU A 13 -4.38 2.11 12.71
N PRO A 14 -3.96 3.12 11.93
CA PRO A 14 -4.09 4.51 12.35
C PRO A 14 -5.56 4.91 12.51
N ALA A 15 -5.91 5.59 13.61
CA ALA A 15 -7.28 5.99 13.89
C ALA A 15 -7.85 7.01 12.88
N ASP A 16 -6.96 7.71 12.18
CA ASP A 16 -7.28 8.70 11.15
C ASP A 16 -7.32 8.10 9.73
N LEU A 17 -7.06 6.80 9.57
CA LEU A 17 -6.82 6.18 8.25
C LEU A 17 -7.95 6.49 7.26
N ALA A 18 -9.20 6.30 7.65
CA ALA A 18 -10.37 6.53 6.80
C ALA A 18 -10.52 7.99 6.30
N LYS A 19 -9.82 8.95 6.92
CA LYS A 19 -9.89 10.38 6.61
C LYS A 19 -8.64 10.89 5.89
N ARG A 20 -7.66 10.02 5.62
CA ARG A 20 -6.43 10.46 4.98
C ARG A 20 -6.70 10.95 3.56
N PRO A 21 -6.09 12.08 3.16
CA PRO A 21 -6.22 12.56 1.79
C PRO A 21 -5.57 11.58 0.83
N LEU A 22 -6.24 11.33 -0.30
CA LEU A 22 -5.74 10.48 -1.36
C LEU A 22 -5.66 11.27 -2.67
N PRO A 23 -4.64 11.02 -3.51
CA PRO A 23 -4.53 11.72 -4.78
C PRO A 23 -5.60 11.24 -5.77
N ALA A 24 -5.99 12.12 -6.69
CA ALA A 24 -6.90 11.77 -7.77
C ALA A 24 -6.23 10.81 -8.77
N GLN A 25 -6.95 9.75 -9.15
CA GLN A 25 -6.52 8.77 -10.14
C GLN A 25 -7.36 8.95 -11.42
N SER A 26 -6.80 8.65 -12.59
CA SER A 26 -7.59 8.69 -13.83
C SER A 26 -8.72 7.66 -13.83
N ALA A 27 -8.55 6.56 -13.08
CA ALA A 27 -9.61 5.59 -12.84
C ALA A 27 -10.45 6.03 -11.63
N GLN A 28 -11.76 5.79 -11.68
CA GLN A 28 -12.61 6.01 -10.51
C GLN A 28 -12.36 4.91 -9.48
N VAL A 29 -11.70 5.30 -8.38
CA VAL A 29 -11.41 4.42 -7.24
C VAL A 29 -12.05 5.03 -6.00
N ASP A 30 -12.86 4.26 -5.28
CA ASP A 30 -13.38 4.67 -3.97
C ASP A 30 -12.29 4.53 -2.89
N GLY A 31 -11.29 5.41 -2.96
CA GLY A 31 -10.19 5.46 -2.00
C GLY A 31 -10.66 5.60 -0.55
N PRO A 32 -11.56 6.55 -0.22
CA PRO A 32 -12.09 6.70 1.14
C PRO A 32 -12.78 5.42 1.64
N GLY A 33 -13.60 4.76 0.81
CA GLY A 33 -14.23 3.49 1.17
C GLY A 33 -13.21 2.39 1.45
N LEU A 34 -12.15 2.30 0.63
CA LEU A 34 -11.07 1.33 0.84
C LEU A 34 -10.30 1.58 2.15
N LEU A 35 -9.99 2.84 2.48
CA LEU A 35 -9.32 3.18 3.74
C LEU A 35 -10.20 2.91 4.96
N ALA A 36 -11.51 3.13 4.84
CA ALA A 36 -12.46 2.85 5.91
C ALA A 36 -12.65 1.33 6.17
N ALA A 37 -12.54 0.51 5.12
CA ALA A 37 -12.68 -0.94 5.20
C ALA A 37 -11.37 -1.66 5.57
N ALA A 38 -10.26 -0.93 5.67
CA ALA A 38 -8.95 -1.52 5.92
C ALA A 38 -8.89 -2.21 7.29
N VAL A 39 -8.31 -3.41 7.31
CA VAL A 39 -8.03 -4.18 8.52
C VAL A 39 -6.57 -4.62 8.52
N LEU A 40 -6.03 -4.89 9.71
CA LEU A 40 -4.70 -5.49 9.83
C LEU A 40 -4.74 -6.95 9.35
N PRO A 41 -3.63 -7.48 8.79
CA PRO A 41 -3.56 -8.89 8.47
C PRO A 41 -3.65 -9.74 9.73
N THR A 42 -4.25 -10.93 9.61
CA THR A 42 -4.40 -11.87 10.73
C THR A 42 -3.20 -12.80 10.89
N ARG A 43 -2.47 -13.04 9.80
CA ARG A 43 -1.23 -13.81 9.77
C ARG A 43 -0.08 -13.10 10.49
N LYS A 44 0.88 -13.89 10.98
CA LYS A 44 1.99 -13.43 11.85
C LYS A 44 3.35 -13.38 11.15
N ASP A 45 3.37 -13.59 9.84
CA ASP A 45 4.58 -13.48 9.04
C ASP A 45 5.19 -12.09 9.21
N ARG A 46 6.49 -12.07 9.52
CA ARG A 46 7.23 -10.82 9.70
C ARG A 46 7.66 -10.19 8.38
N LEU A 47 7.83 -10.99 7.33
CA LEU A 47 8.27 -10.53 6.03
C LEU A 47 7.14 -10.77 5.02
N TRP A 48 6.80 -9.73 4.27
CA TRP A 48 5.81 -9.77 3.21
C TRP A 48 6.45 -9.39 1.90
N HIS A 49 6.13 -10.14 0.85
CA HIS A 49 6.45 -9.74 -0.50
C HIS A 49 5.38 -8.76 -1.01
N VAL A 50 5.80 -7.59 -1.45
CA VAL A 50 4.91 -6.53 -1.89
C VAL A 50 5.04 -6.34 -3.38
N GLU A 51 3.94 -6.58 -4.09
CA GLU A 51 3.80 -6.22 -5.50
C GLU A 51 3.38 -4.75 -5.60
N LEU A 52 4.27 -3.91 -6.13
CA LEU A 52 3.99 -2.52 -6.46
C LEU A 52 3.50 -2.39 -7.92
N ALA A 53 3.11 -1.18 -8.30
CA ALA A 53 2.78 -0.87 -9.67
C ALA A 53 3.97 -1.14 -10.64
N PRO A 54 3.70 -1.27 -11.95
CA PRO A 54 4.73 -1.26 -12.97
C PRO A 54 5.60 0.01 -12.89
N LEU A 55 6.88 -0.08 -13.27
CA LEU A 55 7.84 1.03 -13.17
C LEU A 55 7.32 2.31 -13.83
N THR A 56 6.73 2.21 -15.02
CA THR A 56 6.16 3.35 -15.74
C THR A 56 5.07 4.08 -14.96
N ARG A 57 4.27 3.37 -14.15
CA ARG A 57 3.26 3.98 -13.27
C ARG A 57 3.92 4.63 -12.06
N MET A 58 4.93 4.00 -11.48
CA MET A 58 5.72 4.58 -10.39
C MET A 58 6.38 5.90 -10.83
N GLU A 59 6.91 5.95 -12.05
CA GLU A 59 7.48 7.15 -12.68
C GLU A 59 6.42 8.22 -12.95
N ALA A 60 5.25 7.85 -13.47
CA ALA A 60 4.15 8.78 -13.72
C ALA A 60 3.69 9.49 -12.42
N TRP A 61 3.67 8.75 -11.31
CA TRP A 61 3.41 9.27 -9.97
C TRP A 61 4.58 10.01 -9.34
N LYS A 62 5.77 9.93 -9.95
CA LYS A 62 7.03 10.43 -9.37
C LYS A 62 7.23 9.93 -7.94
N VAL A 63 6.97 8.63 -7.73
CA VAL A 63 7.07 8.02 -6.40
C VAL A 63 8.47 8.25 -5.84
N ALA A 64 8.52 8.70 -4.59
CA ALA A 64 9.79 8.86 -3.88
C ALA A 64 10.58 7.54 -3.89
N GLU A 65 11.90 7.63 -4.08
CA GLU A 65 12.77 6.47 -4.09
C GLU A 65 12.65 5.69 -2.76
N ILE A 66 12.42 4.37 -2.87
CA ILE A 66 12.32 3.48 -1.71
C ILE A 66 13.64 2.75 -1.58
N ARG A 67 14.32 2.96 -0.45
CA ARG A 67 15.59 2.29 -0.11
C ARG A 67 15.40 1.33 1.06
N PRO A 68 16.29 0.35 1.25
CA PRO A 68 16.30 -0.45 2.48
C PRO A 68 16.29 0.43 3.74
N GLY A 69 15.43 0.10 4.69
CA GLY A 69 15.20 0.89 5.91
C GLY A 69 14.21 2.05 5.76
N THR A 70 13.63 2.27 4.57
CA THR A 70 12.59 3.29 4.38
C THR A 70 11.31 2.89 5.10
N SER A 71 10.84 3.74 6.02
CA SER A 71 9.52 3.56 6.62
C SER A 71 8.44 3.91 5.61
N LEU A 72 7.53 2.98 5.39
CA LEU A 72 6.38 3.13 4.50
C LEU A 72 5.14 2.45 5.09
N ALA A 73 3.98 2.79 4.57
CA ALA A 73 2.74 2.07 4.84
C ALA A 73 2.04 1.72 3.51
N LEU A 74 1.27 0.64 3.52
CA LEU A 74 0.58 0.14 2.35
C LEU A 74 -0.88 -0.13 2.70
N LEU A 75 -1.76 0.21 1.77
CA LEU A 75 -3.07 -0.41 1.65
C LEU A 75 -3.02 -1.32 0.42
N GLY A 76 -3.52 -2.54 0.54
CA GLY A 76 -3.50 -3.47 -0.58
C GLY A 76 -4.37 -4.69 -0.33
N PHE A 77 -4.28 -5.64 -1.24
CA PHE A 77 -5.03 -6.88 -1.19
C PHE A 77 -4.07 -8.06 -1.14
N THR A 78 -4.43 -9.07 -0.37
CA THR A 78 -3.77 -10.38 -0.35
C THR A 78 -4.77 -11.46 -0.76
N PHE A 79 -4.36 -12.72 -0.77
CA PHE A 79 -5.24 -13.84 -1.09
C PHE A 79 -6.43 -13.93 -0.15
N GLY A 80 -7.56 -14.44 -0.64
CA GLY A 80 -8.78 -14.60 0.15
C GLY A 80 -8.53 -15.47 1.39
N GLY A 81 -8.90 -14.95 2.55
CA GLY A 81 -8.62 -15.61 3.84
C GLY A 81 -7.13 -15.72 4.17
N GLU A 82 -6.28 -14.92 3.53
CA GLU A 82 -4.82 -14.89 3.71
C GLU A 82 -4.12 -16.23 3.44
N GLN A 83 -4.70 -17.07 2.59
CA GLN A 83 -4.17 -18.39 2.27
C GLN A 83 -2.93 -18.30 1.37
N GLY A 84 -1.92 -19.11 1.67
CA GLY A 84 -0.69 -19.18 0.88
C GLY A 84 0.39 -18.19 1.31
N GLU A 85 1.17 -17.73 0.34
CA GLU A 85 2.33 -16.86 0.58
C GLU A 85 1.93 -15.48 1.11
N ALA A 86 2.83 -14.84 1.86
CA ALA A 86 2.66 -13.50 2.43
C ALA A 86 2.86 -12.43 1.35
N VAL A 87 1.97 -12.43 0.34
CA VAL A 87 2.02 -11.48 -0.77
C VAL A 87 0.95 -10.42 -0.61
N LEU A 88 1.32 -9.15 -0.79
CA LEU A 88 0.40 -8.02 -0.81
C LEU A 88 0.54 -7.27 -2.13
N ARG A 89 -0.57 -7.09 -2.84
CA ARG A 89 -0.64 -6.20 -4.01
C ARG A 89 -1.07 -4.82 -3.57
N ALA A 90 -0.19 -3.85 -3.76
CA ALA A 90 -0.40 -2.50 -3.27
C ALA A 90 -1.46 -1.75 -4.10
N GLU A 91 -2.43 -1.18 -3.40
CA GLU A 91 -3.45 -0.28 -3.94
C GLU A 91 -3.07 1.17 -3.68
N TYR A 92 -2.62 1.47 -2.46
CA TYR A 92 -2.03 2.75 -2.09
C TYR A 92 -0.70 2.55 -1.38
N LEU A 93 0.27 3.39 -1.74
CA LEU A 93 1.55 3.51 -1.06
C LEU A 93 1.61 4.83 -0.30
N PHE A 94 2.03 4.78 0.95
CA PHE A 94 2.31 5.94 1.77
C PHE A 94 3.81 5.95 2.11
N VAL A 95 4.54 6.93 1.60
CA VAL A 95 5.98 7.06 1.84
C VAL A 95 6.38 8.54 1.77
N ALA A 96 7.33 8.93 2.63
CA ALA A 96 7.83 10.31 2.72
C ALA A 96 6.71 11.38 2.87
N GLY A 97 5.65 11.05 3.63
CA GLY A 97 4.51 11.95 3.86
C GLY A 97 3.60 12.17 2.65
N GLN A 98 3.73 11.36 1.60
CA GLN A 98 2.90 11.38 0.41
C GLN A 98 2.11 10.08 0.28
N ALA A 99 0.96 10.16 -0.40
CA ALA A 99 0.15 9.02 -0.78
C ALA A 99 0.14 8.89 -2.31
N TYR A 100 0.25 7.66 -2.82
CA TYR A 100 0.29 7.35 -4.25
C TYR A 100 -0.76 6.29 -4.58
N GLY A 101 -1.59 6.53 -5.59
CA GLY A 101 -2.59 5.57 -6.07
C GLY A 101 -1.96 4.60 -7.05
N LEU A 102 -1.73 3.35 -6.64
CA LEU A 102 -0.97 2.40 -7.45
C LEU A 102 -1.82 1.60 -8.43
N ARG A 103 -3.16 1.73 -8.39
CA ARG A 103 -4.07 1.10 -9.35
C ARG A 103 -4.02 1.75 -10.72
N SER A 104 -3.99 3.08 -10.79
CA SER A 104 -4.05 3.85 -12.03
C SER A 104 -3.04 4.98 -12.05
N SER A 105 -2.91 5.66 -13.19
CA SER A 105 -2.10 6.86 -13.34
C SER A 105 -2.72 8.05 -12.59
N PRO A 106 -1.93 9.11 -12.32
CA PRO A 106 -2.47 10.39 -11.85
C PRO A 106 -3.56 10.92 -12.80
N ALA A 107 -4.57 11.60 -12.25
CA ALA A 107 -5.59 12.30 -13.04
C ALA A 107 -5.03 13.56 -13.72
#